data_AF-A0A8T5LBP5-F1
#
_entry.id   AF-A0A8T5LBP5-F1
#
_cell.length_a   1.000
_cell.length_b   1.000
_cell.length_c   1.000
_cell.angle_alpha   90.00
_cell.angle_beta   90.00
_cell.angle_gamma   90.00
#
_symmetry.space_group_name_H-M   'P 1'
#
loop_
_entity.id
_entity.type
_entity.pdbx_description
1 polymer ?
#
loop_
_entity_poly.entity_id
_entity_poly.type
_entity_poly.pdbx_seq_one_letter_code
_entity_poly.pdbx_strand_id
1 'polypeptide(L)'
;MSKLVIAAHQANFLPNLEFFNKMQQADVFVLITNLQFEKQEGWQRRNRIPGTNQDIWLTIPVLGSQNQKLKDVKINNQTNWNRKHKQTFRMYYGKSKYSGLLSEIEKIYNSKPERLVEINIQFIKLIKKALGIKTKLIVDEEVCGDKYGLLINICKKYGGTTYLSGNGARKYMTEEYFKKLKENNISHKFMENNQKINPYTAMHYLLNEGPKATIERLNIKRGGIPIINTK
;
A
#
# COMPACT_ATOMS: atom_id res chain seq x y z
N MET A 1 -18.64 22.61 -6.82
CA MET A 1 -17.22 22.23 -6.60
C MET A 1 -17.01 20.82 -7.13
N SER A 2 -15.93 20.56 -7.88
CA SER A 2 -15.59 19.20 -8.31
C SER A 2 -15.32 18.32 -7.09
N LYS A 3 -15.91 17.13 -7.02
CA LYS A 3 -15.68 16.20 -5.92
C LYS A 3 -14.24 15.71 -5.95
N LEU A 4 -13.41 16.13 -5.00
CA LEU A 4 -12.04 15.61 -4.83
C LEU A 4 -12.04 14.46 -3.82
N VAL A 5 -11.66 13.27 -4.28
CA VAL A 5 -11.61 12.05 -3.48
C VAL A 5 -10.22 11.84 -2.89
N ILE A 6 -10.14 11.81 -1.56
CA ILE A 6 -8.93 11.48 -0.82
C ILE A 6 -9.05 10.08 -0.22
N ALA A 7 -8.00 9.29 -0.38
CA ALA A 7 -7.78 8.06 0.39
C ALA A 7 -6.48 8.19 1.15
N ALA A 8 -6.40 7.59 2.34
CA ALA A 8 -5.16 7.50 3.08
C ALA A 8 -4.89 6.09 3.60
N HIS A 9 -3.62 5.77 3.80
CA HIS A 9 -3.17 4.49 4.33
C HIS A 9 -1.79 4.64 4.98
N GLN A 10 -1.48 3.80 5.98
CA GLN A 10 -0.10 3.66 6.44
C GLN A 10 0.80 3.08 5.33
N ALA A 11 2.09 3.42 5.33
CA ALA A 11 3.05 2.86 4.39
C ALA A 11 3.37 1.39 4.75
N ASN A 12 2.69 0.45 4.10
CA ASN A 12 2.87 -0.99 4.33
C ASN A 12 4.02 -1.58 3.50
N PHE A 13 4.62 -2.66 4.00
CA PHE A 13 5.64 -3.41 3.26
C PHE A 13 4.98 -4.26 2.17
N LEU A 14 5.42 -4.10 0.92
CA LEU A 14 4.98 -4.88 -0.23
C LEU A 14 3.45 -5.06 -0.31
N PRO A 15 2.62 -3.99 -0.32
CA PRO A 15 1.17 -4.11 -0.11
C PRO A 15 0.47 -5.05 -1.10
N ASN A 16 -0.68 -5.57 -0.70
CA ASN A 16 -1.54 -6.41 -1.54
C ASN A 16 -2.33 -5.59 -2.58
N LEU A 17 -3.09 -6.27 -3.44
CA LEU A 17 -3.88 -5.61 -4.48
C LEU A 17 -5.01 -4.73 -3.92
N GLU A 18 -5.54 -4.99 -2.72
CA GLU A 18 -6.58 -4.14 -2.09
C GLU A 18 -6.06 -2.71 -1.85
N PHE A 19 -4.80 -2.58 -1.42
CA PHE A 19 -4.15 -1.30 -1.24
C PHE A 19 -4.10 -0.48 -2.55
N PHE A 20 -3.75 -1.13 -3.66
CA PHE A 20 -3.65 -0.48 -4.97
C PHE A 20 -5.03 -0.24 -5.61
N ASN A 21 -6.02 -1.09 -5.33
CA ASN A 21 -7.42 -0.83 -5.71
C ASN A 21 -7.93 0.46 -5.05
N LYS A 22 -7.66 0.63 -3.75
CA LYS A 22 -8.02 1.85 -3.00
C LYS A 22 -7.34 3.07 -3.61
N MET A 23 -6.06 2.93 -3.96
CA MET A 23 -5.29 3.99 -4.60
C MET A 23 -5.90 4.40 -5.94
N GLN A 24 -6.28 3.46 -6.79
CA GLN A 24 -6.82 3.74 -8.13
C GLN A 24 -8.19 4.45 -8.10
N GLN A 25 -8.96 4.31 -7.02
CA GLN A 25 -10.28 4.92 -6.86
C GLN A 25 -10.28 6.33 -6.24
N ALA A 26 -9.11 6.79 -5.78
CA ALA A 26 -8.90 8.12 -5.24
C ALA A 26 -8.23 9.04 -6.28
N ASP A 27 -8.44 10.34 -6.13
CA ASP A 27 -7.72 11.35 -6.90
C ASP A 27 -6.35 11.63 -6.26
N VAL A 28 -6.31 11.62 -4.92
CA VAL A 28 -5.10 11.71 -4.11
C VAL A 28 -5.06 10.57 -3.09
N PHE A 29 -3.92 9.89 -3.04
CA PHE A 29 -3.62 8.87 -2.05
C PHE A 29 -2.50 9.34 -1.12
N VAL A 30 -2.79 9.38 0.18
CA VAL A 30 -1.86 9.87 1.21
C VAL A 30 -1.29 8.70 1.99
N LEU A 31 0.03 8.53 1.94
CA LEU A 31 0.77 7.64 2.83
C LEU A 31 1.04 8.36 4.14
N ILE A 32 0.41 7.92 5.22
CA ILE A 32 0.58 8.51 6.54
C ILE A 32 1.68 7.76 7.27
N THR A 33 2.76 8.45 7.64
CA THR A 33 3.89 7.86 8.36
C THR A 33 3.92 8.27 9.84
N ASN A 34 3.11 9.24 10.24
CA ASN A 34 2.97 9.71 11.64
C ASN A 34 2.01 8.87 12.50
N LEU A 35 1.63 7.68 12.04
CA LEU A 35 0.79 6.74 12.79
C LEU A 35 1.64 5.78 13.61
N GLN A 36 1.03 5.18 14.63
CA GLN A 36 1.70 4.21 15.50
C GLN A 36 2.20 3.00 14.69
N PHE A 37 3.38 2.51 15.04
CA PHE A 37 3.96 1.30 14.49
C PHE A 37 3.31 0.04 15.07
N GLU A 38 2.80 -0.82 14.20
CA GLU A 38 2.13 -2.07 14.55
C GLU A 38 3.12 -3.25 14.44
N LYS A 39 3.80 -3.57 15.55
CA LYS A 39 4.92 -4.52 15.54
C LYS A 39 4.51 -5.96 15.23
N GLN A 40 3.46 -6.50 15.87
CA GLN A 40 3.13 -7.94 15.76
C GLN A 40 2.07 -8.23 14.69
N GLU A 41 0.97 -7.49 14.69
CA GLU A 41 -0.20 -7.70 13.82
C GLU A 41 -0.18 -6.84 12.54
N GLY A 42 0.85 -6.02 12.36
CA GLY A 42 0.91 -5.02 11.29
C GLY A 42 1.54 -5.51 9.99
N TRP A 43 1.01 -5.03 8.87
CA TRP A 43 1.55 -5.21 7.51
C TRP A 43 2.70 -4.24 7.18
N GLN A 44 3.14 -3.47 8.17
CA GLN A 44 4.15 -2.43 8.01
C GLN A 44 5.56 -3.00 7.83
N ARG A 45 5.89 -4.14 8.47
CA ARG A 45 7.23 -4.76 8.39
C ARG A 45 7.29 -6.11 7.71
N ARG A 46 6.13 -6.73 7.43
CA ARG A 46 6.06 -8.07 6.86
C ARG A 46 4.92 -8.20 5.87
N ASN A 47 5.16 -9.04 4.88
CA ASN A 47 4.13 -9.52 3.97
C ASN A 47 4.46 -10.96 3.57
N ARG A 48 3.60 -11.60 2.79
CA ARG A 48 3.76 -12.98 2.38
C ARG A 48 3.61 -13.17 0.88
N ILE A 49 4.29 -14.20 0.39
CA ILE A 49 4.13 -14.76 -0.95
C ILE A 49 3.73 -16.23 -0.81
N PRO A 50 3.03 -16.82 -1.81
CA PRO A 50 2.77 -18.25 -1.80
C PRO A 50 4.09 -19.02 -1.97
N GLY A 51 4.33 -19.99 -1.08
CA GLY A 51 5.36 -21.00 -1.26
C GLY A 51 4.75 -22.32 -1.75
N THR A 52 5.59 -23.32 -2.00
CA THR A 52 5.18 -24.62 -2.54
C THR A 52 4.23 -25.37 -1.61
N ASN A 53 4.52 -25.36 -0.30
CA ASN A 53 3.74 -26.08 0.72
C ASN A 53 3.07 -25.15 1.74
N GLN A 54 3.66 -23.96 1.96
CA GLN A 54 3.18 -22.98 2.92
C GLN A 54 3.54 -21.57 2.46
N ASP A 55 2.86 -20.58 3.02
CA ASP A 55 3.20 -19.17 2.82
C ASP A 55 4.60 -18.86 3.33
N ILE A 56 5.30 -18.01 2.56
CA ILE A 56 6.62 -17.51 2.93
C ILE A 56 6.48 -16.07 3.38
N TRP A 57 6.79 -15.84 4.65
CA TRP A 57 6.85 -14.52 5.22
C TRP A 57 8.16 -13.82 4.88
N LEU A 58 8.04 -12.67 4.22
CA LEU A 58 9.11 -11.70 4.03
C LEU A 58 9.02 -10.69 5.17
N THR A 59 9.92 -10.77 6.15
CA THR A 59 9.90 -9.94 7.35
C THR A 59 11.15 -9.08 7.43
N ILE A 60 10.97 -7.77 7.48
CA ILE A 60 12.02 -6.80 7.75
C ILE A 60 12.23 -6.74 9.27
N PRO A 61 13.43 -7.08 9.77
CA PRO A 61 13.75 -6.94 11.18
C PRO A 61 13.92 -5.46 11.52
N VAL A 62 13.41 -5.05 12.68
CA VAL A 62 13.40 -3.64 13.12
C VAL A 62 13.89 -3.54 14.55
N LEU A 63 14.49 -2.40 14.89
CA LEU A 63 14.94 -2.07 16.25
C LEU A 63 13.84 -1.39 17.09
N GLY A 64 12.64 -1.20 16.52
CA GLY A 64 11.57 -0.43 17.15
C GLY A 64 10.64 -1.18 18.10
N SER A 65 9.91 -0.43 18.92
CA SER A 65 8.84 -0.91 19.81
C SER A 65 7.47 -0.43 19.29
N GLN A 66 6.38 -1.02 19.80
CA GLN A 66 5.01 -0.70 19.35
C GLN A 66 4.58 0.75 19.69
N ASN A 67 5.34 1.47 20.53
CA ASN A 67 5.00 2.83 20.98
C ASN A 67 5.59 3.93 20.07
N GLN A 68 6.31 3.58 19.02
CA GLN A 68 6.94 4.54 18.12
C GLN A 68 6.04 4.87 16.93
N LYS A 69 6.27 6.03 16.30
CA LYS A 69 5.67 6.34 15.01
C LYS A 69 6.35 5.55 13.91
N LEU A 70 5.59 5.15 12.89
CA LEU A 70 6.08 4.37 11.77
C LEU A 70 7.28 5.05 11.07
N LYS A 71 7.27 6.38 10.93
CA LYS A 71 8.38 7.16 10.37
C LYS A 71 9.71 7.01 11.13
N ASP A 72 9.66 6.71 12.42
CA ASP A 72 10.86 6.65 13.28
C ASP A 72 11.44 5.22 13.40
N VAL A 73 10.76 4.22 12.84
CA VAL A 73 11.15 2.81 12.98
C VAL A 73 12.40 2.52 12.17
N LYS A 74 13.50 2.24 12.86
CA LYS A 74 14.77 1.83 12.25
C LYS A 74 14.80 0.33 11.90
N ILE A 75 15.40 0.02 10.76
CA ILE A 75 15.66 -1.35 10.31
C ILE A 75 16.87 -1.92 11.07
N ASN A 76 16.79 -3.20 11.47
CA ASN A 76 17.93 -3.93 11.99
C ASN A 76 18.78 -4.50 10.83
N ASN A 77 19.69 -3.68 10.32
CA ASN A 77 20.62 -4.06 9.25
C ASN A 77 21.82 -4.91 9.72
N GLN A 78 21.89 -5.31 10.99
CA GLN A 78 22.93 -6.25 11.48
C GLN A 78 22.66 -7.70 11.06
N THR A 79 21.46 -7.99 10.52
CA THR A 79 21.08 -9.34 10.09
C THR A 79 21.07 -9.45 8.55
N ASN A 80 21.24 -10.67 8.04
CA ASN A 80 21.25 -10.96 6.60
C ASN A 80 19.85 -11.01 5.94
N TRP A 81 18.85 -10.32 6.50
CA TRP A 81 17.45 -10.37 6.05
C TRP A 81 17.29 -9.98 4.58
N ASN A 82 18.01 -8.96 4.14
CA ASN A 82 18.00 -8.45 2.78
C ASN A 82 18.49 -9.51 1.77
N ARG A 83 19.62 -10.18 2.10
CA ARG A 83 20.14 -11.28 1.29
C ARG A 83 19.13 -12.42 1.19
N LYS A 84 18.49 -12.78 2.30
CA LYS A 84 17.44 -13.81 2.34
C LYS A 84 16.26 -13.43 1.45
N HIS A 85 15.75 -12.20 1.55
CA HIS A 85 14.66 -11.73 0.70
C HIS A 85 15.03 -11.80 -0.79
N LYS A 86 16.20 -11.29 -1.19
CA LYS A 86 16.67 -11.35 -2.59
C LYS A 86 16.76 -12.79 -3.09
N GLN A 87 17.30 -13.70 -2.28
CA GLN A 87 17.36 -15.12 -2.62
C GLN A 87 15.97 -15.73 -2.78
N THR A 88 15.03 -15.44 -1.87
CA THR A 88 13.64 -15.88 -1.99
C THR A 88 13.00 -15.39 -3.28
N PHE A 89 13.15 -14.11 -3.62
CA PHE A 89 12.61 -13.56 -4.87
C PHE A 89 13.20 -14.25 -6.11
N ARG A 90 14.52 -14.46 -6.14
CA ARG A 90 15.17 -15.18 -7.25
C ARG A 90 14.70 -16.63 -7.36
N MET A 91 14.53 -17.32 -6.24
CA MET A 91 14.10 -18.72 -6.23
C MET A 91 12.66 -18.89 -6.75
N TYR A 92 11.74 -18.02 -6.31
CA TYR A 92 10.32 -18.14 -6.66
C TYR A 92 9.95 -17.49 -7.99
N TYR A 93 10.67 -16.45 -8.40
CA TYR A 93 10.30 -15.64 -9.57
C TYR A 93 11.42 -15.49 -10.59
N GLY A 94 12.59 -16.10 -10.40
CA GLY A 94 13.71 -15.99 -11.35
C GLY A 94 13.38 -16.50 -12.75
N LYS A 95 12.48 -17.48 -12.84
CA LYS A 95 11.98 -18.05 -14.10
C LYS A 95 10.62 -17.49 -14.54
N SER A 96 10.06 -16.52 -13.81
CA SER A 96 8.75 -15.97 -14.14
C SER A 96 8.84 -15.07 -15.38
N LYS A 97 7.74 -14.95 -16.12
CA LYS A 97 7.68 -14.18 -17.37
C LYS A 97 8.07 -12.70 -17.18
N TYR A 98 7.87 -12.15 -15.99
CA TYR A 98 8.18 -10.75 -15.65
C TYR A 98 9.33 -10.61 -14.64
N SER A 99 10.25 -11.58 -14.63
CA SER A 99 11.43 -11.59 -13.76
C SER A 99 12.33 -10.36 -13.92
N GLY A 100 12.20 -9.57 -14.99
CA GLY A 100 12.92 -8.30 -15.16
C GLY A 100 12.73 -7.30 -14.01
N LEU A 101 11.57 -7.34 -13.32
CA LEU A 101 11.33 -6.53 -12.12
C LEU A 101 12.24 -6.88 -10.93
N LEU A 102 12.86 -8.07 -10.93
CA LEU A 102 13.80 -8.47 -9.88
C LEU A 102 14.98 -7.52 -9.77
N SER A 103 15.46 -6.96 -10.88
CA SER A 103 16.56 -5.99 -10.87
C SER A 103 16.21 -4.72 -10.09
N GLU A 104 14.99 -4.20 -10.25
CA GLU A 104 14.48 -3.04 -9.51
C GLU A 104 14.25 -3.37 -8.03
N ILE A 105 13.76 -4.57 -7.73
CA ILE A 105 13.64 -5.07 -6.34
C ILE A 105 15.01 -5.13 -5.67
N GLU A 106 16.02 -5.66 -6.36
CA GLU A 106 17.39 -5.73 -5.85
C GLU A 106 18.00 -4.35 -5.64
N LYS A 107 17.75 -3.38 -6.52
CA LYS A 107 18.16 -1.97 -6.32
C LYS A 107 17.57 -1.38 -5.04
N ILE A 108 16.28 -1.57 -4.79
CA ILE A 108 15.62 -1.10 -3.55
C ILE A 108 16.30 -1.71 -2.33
N TYR A 109 16.54 -3.01 -2.34
CA TYR A 109 17.25 -3.68 -1.25
C TYR A 109 18.70 -3.16 -1.11
N ASN A 110 19.41 -2.95 -2.21
CA ASN A 110 20.80 -2.48 -2.19
C ASN A 110 20.95 -1.00 -1.81
N SER A 111 19.86 -0.22 -1.82
CA SER A 111 19.87 1.16 -1.32
C SER A 111 20.12 1.29 0.19
N LYS A 112 20.14 0.17 0.92
CA LYS A 112 20.38 0.07 2.38
C LYS A 112 19.55 1.09 3.19
N PRO A 113 18.20 1.01 3.10
CA PRO A 113 17.33 1.91 3.83
C PRO A 113 17.57 1.79 5.34
N GLU A 114 17.57 2.92 6.02
CA GLU A 114 17.77 3.00 7.47
C GLU A 114 16.43 2.90 8.20
N ARG A 115 15.36 3.44 7.61
CA ARG A 115 14.02 3.45 8.18
C ARG A 115 13.07 2.54 7.40
N LEU A 116 12.13 1.95 8.12
CA LEU A 116 11.12 1.05 7.56
C LEU A 116 10.23 1.75 6.52
N VAL A 117 9.90 3.01 6.73
CA VAL A 117 9.08 3.78 5.77
C VAL A 117 9.76 3.98 4.43
N GLU A 118 11.08 4.12 4.41
CA GLU A 118 11.85 4.38 3.18
C GLU A 118 11.69 3.22 2.20
N ILE A 119 11.93 1.99 2.69
CA ILE A 119 11.80 0.79 1.86
C ILE A 119 10.34 0.52 1.47
N ASN A 120 9.38 0.78 2.36
CA ASN A 120 7.97 0.61 2.06
C ASN A 120 7.52 1.56 0.93
N ILE A 121 7.89 2.83 1.01
CA ILE A 121 7.58 3.83 -0.02
C ILE A 121 8.25 3.48 -1.35
N GLN A 122 9.49 3.01 -1.34
CA GLN A 122 10.17 2.54 -2.56
C GLN A 122 9.40 1.39 -3.24
N PHE A 123 8.98 0.37 -2.49
CA PHE A 123 8.18 -0.72 -3.03
C PHE A 123 6.80 -0.28 -3.51
N ILE A 124 6.12 0.59 -2.76
CA ILE A 124 4.82 1.16 -3.17
C ILE A 124 4.96 1.90 -4.50
N LYS A 125 6.00 2.73 -4.66
CA LYS A 125 6.27 3.47 -5.90
C LYS A 125 6.58 2.53 -7.07
N LEU A 126 7.38 1.48 -6.84
CA LEU A 126 7.70 0.48 -7.87
C LEU A 126 6.43 -0.23 -8.35
N ILE A 127 5.61 -0.75 -7.42
CA ILE A 127 4.37 -1.45 -7.77
C ILE A 127 3.38 -0.50 -8.44
N LYS A 128 3.18 0.72 -7.91
CA LYS A 128 2.34 1.76 -8.52
C LYS A 128 2.74 2.04 -9.97
N LYS A 129 4.05 2.16 -10.23
CA LYS A 129 4.61 2.38 -11.57
C LYS A 129 4.36 1.18 -12.47
N ALA A 130 4.63 -0.03 -12.00
CA ALA A 130 4.42 -1.27 -12.77
C ALA A 130 2.94 -1.49 -13.11
N LEU A 131 2.01 -1.12 -12.23
CA LEU A 131 0.55 -1.17 -12.46
C LEU A 131 0.02 0.03 -13.28
N GLY A 132 0.87 0.98 -13.68
CA GLY A 132 0.44 2.15 -14.46
C GLY A 132 -0.52 3.10 -13.71
N ILE A 133 -0.65 2.98 -12.38
CA ILE A 133 -1.60 3.78 -11.59
C ILE A 133 -1.16 5.25 -11.60
N LYS A 134 -2.06 6.14 -12.04
CA LYS A 134 -1.79 7.57 -12.20
C LYS A 134 -2.15 8.44 -10.99
N THR A 135 -2.85 7.90 -10.00
CA THR A 135 -3.24 8.60 -8.76
C THR A 135 -2.08 9.40 -8.17
N LYS A 136 -2.35 10.64 -7.73
CA LYS A 136 -1.38 11.47 -7.03
C LYS A 136 -1.03 10.82 -5.69
N LEU A 137 0.24 10.53 -5.47
CA LEU A 137 0.73 9.94 -4.21
C LEU A 137 1.42 11.01 -3.39
N ILE A 138 0.99 11.19 -2.14
CA ILE A 138 1.60 12.11 -1.17
C ILE A 138 2.10 11.29 0.02
N VAL A 139 3.25 11.66 0.58
CA VAL A 139 3.70 11.15 1.88
C VAL A 139 3.49 12.26 2.89
N ASP A 140 2.76 11.98 3.97
CA ASP A 140 2.47 12.92 5.04
C ASP A 140 3.01 12.40 6.37
N GLU A 141 3.94 13.16 6.95
CA GLU A 141 4.64 12.82 8.18
C GLU A 141 4.15 13.60 9.41
N GLU A 142 3.14 14.46 9.22
CA GLU A 142 2.68 15.42 10.22
C GLU A 142 1.24 15.17 10.61
N VAL A 143 0.38 14.84 9.63
CA VAL A 143 -1.05 14.74 9.85
C VAL A 143 -1.35 13.73 10.95
N CYS A 144 -2.16 14.18 11.89
CA CYS A 144 -2.52 13.47 13.09
C CYS A 144 -4.01 13.64 13.35
N GLY A 145 -4.50 12.87 14.30
CA GLY A 145 -5.90 12.87 14.71
C GLY A 145 -6.25 11.53 15.32
N ASP A 146 -7.18 11.56 16.26
CA ASP A 146 -7.82 10.38 16.78
C ASP A 146 -8.92 9.90 15.82
N LYS A 147 -9.23 8.60 15.85
CA LYS A 147 -10.37 7.95 15.18
C LYS A 147 -10.83 8.60 13.85
N TYR A 148 -11.78 9.55 13.91
CA TYR A 148 -12.34 10.28 12.77
C TYR A 148 -11.66 11.62 12.47
N GLY A 149 -11.05 12.26 13.47
CA GLY A 149 -10.29 13.50 13.32
C GLY A 149 -9.18 13.35 12.29
N LEU A 150 -8.51 12.20 12.24
CA LEU A 150 -7.48 11.92 11.23
C LEU A 150 -8.02 12.04 9.79
N LEU A 151 -9.19 11.47 9.51
CA LEU A 151 -9.77 11.47 8.16
C LEU A 151 -10.24 12.87 7.77
N ILE A 152 -10.84 13.59 8.72
CA ILE A 152 -11.25 14.97 8.54
C ILE A 152 -10.03 15.86 8.26
N ASN A 153 -8.97 15.73 9.06
CA ASN A 153 -7.75 16.52 8.93
C ASN A 153 -7.05 16.27 7.59
N ILE A 154 -7.01 15.02 7.13
CA ILE A 154 -6.47 14.68 5.81
C ILE A 154 -7.29 15.32 4.69
N CYS A 155 -8.62 15.21 4.72
CA CYS A 155 -9.47 15.85 3.73
C CYS A 155 -9.27 17.37 3.72
N LYS A 156 -9.29 18.03 4.90
CA LYS A 156 -9.06 19.48 5.00
C LYS A 156 -7.69 19.89 4.49
N LYS A 157 -6.62 19.19 4.88
CA LYS A 157 -5.23 19.50 4.47
C LYS A 157 -5.03 19.42 2.96
N TYR A 158 -5.72 18.50 2.29
CA TYR A 158 -5.55 18.24 0.86
C TYR A 158 -6.73 18.68 -0.02
N GLY A 159 -7.66 19.48 0.52
CA GLY A 159 -8.82 20.02 -0.21
C GLY A 159 -9.86 18.97 -0.63
N GLY A 160 -9.88 17.82 0.04
CA GLY A 160 -10.80 16.71 -0.22
C GLY A 160 -12.23 16.99 0.23
N THR A 161 -13.19 16.71 -0.64
CA THR A 161 -14.63 16.77 -0.30
C THR A 161 -15.22 15.39 -0.02
N THR A 162 -14.47 14.32 -0.32
CA THR A 162 -14.91 12.93 -0.12
C THR A 162 -13.76 12.09 0.42
N TYR A 163 -13.97 11.38 1.52
CA TYR A 163 -13.04 10.37 2.02
C TYR A 163 -13.40 8.98 1.50
N LEU A 164 -12.41 8.26 0.99
CA LEU A 164 -12.53 6.87 0.53
C LEU A 164 -11.89 5.90 1.54
N SER A 165 -12.73 5.08 2.18
CA SER A 165 -12.29 3.99 3.07
C SER A 165 -12.16 2.65 2.34
N GLY A 166 -11.22 1.81 2.77
CA GLY A 166 -11.18 0.40 2.39
C GLY A 166 -12.28 -0.40 3.10
N ASN A 167 -12.51 -1.65 2.70
CA ASN A 167 -13.63 -2.45 3.25
C ASN A 167 -13.41 -2.88 4.70
N GLY A 168 -12.17 -3.03 5.15
CA GLY A 168 -11.85 -3.26 6.56
C GLY A 168 -12.35 -2.15 7.50
N ALA A 169 -12.57 -0.94 6.99
CA ALA A 169 -13.06 0.18 7.80
C ALA A 169 -14.49 0.02 8.29
N ARG A 170 -15.30 -0.81 7.62
CA ARG A 170 -16.71 -1.03 7.98
C ARG A 170 -16.88 -1.48 9.44
N LYS A 171 -15.88 -2.16 10.00
CA LYS A 171 -15.87 -2.64 11.39
C LYS A 171 -15.90 -1.52 12.45
N TYR A 172 -15.49 -0.30 12.10
CA TYR A 172 -15.36 0.81 13.04
C TYR A 172 -16.04 2.11 12.58
N MET A 173 -16.72 2.10 11.42
CA MET A 173 -17.47 3.25 10.91
C MET A 173 -18.88 3.25 11.53
N THR A 174 -19.02 3.92 12.67
CA THR A 174 -20.28 4.08 13.40
C THR A 174 -21.13 5.24 12.85
N GLU A 175 -22.38 5.36 13.28
CA GLU A 175 -23.24 6.52 12.96
C GLU A 175 -22.61 7.86 13.38
N GLU A 176 -21.98 7.89 14.56
CA GLU A 176 -21.23 9.05 15.04
C GLU A 176 -20.13 9.45 14.05
N TYR A 177 -19.46 8.46 13.45
CA TYR A 177 -18.41 8.67 12.47
C TYR A 177 -18.94 9.40 11.23
N PHE A 178 -20.08 8.95 10.69
CA PHE A 178 -20.71 9.59 9.54
C PHE A 178 -21.24 10.99 9.87
N LYS A 179 -21.81 11.17 11.08
CA LYS A 179 -22.25 12.48 11.57
C LYS A 179 -21.09 13.48 11.59
N LYS A 180 -19.93 13.11 12.16
CA LYS A 180 -18.74 13.96 12.23
C LYS A 180 -18.19 14.34 10.87
N LEU A 181 -18.18 13.42 9.91
CA LEU A 181 -17.79 13.73 8.53
C LEU A 181 -18.74 14.74 7.89
N LYS A 182 -20.06 14.54 8.04
CA LYS A 182 -21.10 15.44 7.51
C LYS A 182 -21.01 16.84 8.12
N GLU A 183 -20.81 16.96 9.44
CA GLU A 183 -20.57 18.23 10.14
C GLU A 183 -19.37 19.02 9.57
N ASN A 184 -18.41 18.32 8.97
CA ASN A 184 -17.21 18.91 8.35
C ASN A 184 -17.30 19.01 6.82
N ASN A 185 -18.51 18.88 6.24
CA ASN A 185 -18.74 18.91 4.79
C ASN A 185 -17.93 17.85 4.00
N ILE A 186 -17.66 16.71 4.63
CA ILE A 186 -16.94 15.59 4.02
C ILE A 186 -17.91 14.46 3.74
N SER A 187 -18.06 14.11 2.47
CA SER A 187 -18.75 12.89 2.05
C SER A 187 -17.89 11.65 2.34
N HIS A 188 -18.53 10.50 2.51
CA HIS A 188 -17.82 9.23 2.69
C HIS A 188 -18.21 8.23 1.59
N LYS A 189 -17.24 7.43 1.15
CA LYS A 189 -17.49 6.24 0.34
C LYS A 189 -16.61 5.08 0.78
N PHE A 190 -17.11 3.87 0.59
CA PHE A 190 -16.29 2.68 0.65
C PHE A 190 -15.76 2.34 -0.73
N MET A 191 -14.60 1.73 -0.73
CA MET A 191 -13.97 1.15 -1.91
C MET A 191 -14.85 0.06 -2.49
N GLU A 192 -15.10 0.15 -3.79
CA GLU A 192 -15.77 -0.93 -4.53
C GLU A 192 -14.80 -2.11 -4.62
N ASN A 193 -15.27 -3.30 -4.24
CA ASN A 193 -14.51 -4.55 -4.36
C ASN A 193 -15.34 -5.51 -5.18
N ASN A 194 -14.83 -5.89 -6.35
CA ASN A 194 -15.51 -6.82 -7.21
C ASN A 194 -15.10 -8.28 -6.96
N GLN A 195 -14.03 -8.52 -6.19
CA GLN A 195 -13.52 -9.86 -5.92
C GLN A 195 -12.84 -9.97 -4.55
N LYS A 196 -12.83 -11.18 -4.00
CA LYS A 196 -12.03 -11.54 -2.82
C LYS A 196 -10.56 -11.59 -3.24
N ILE A 197 -9.81 -10.55 -2.90
CA ILE A 197 -8.37 -10.47 -3.19
C ILE A 197 -7.62 -11.33 -2.17
N ASN A 198 -6.72 -12.20 -2.65
CA ASN A 198 -5.86 -12.98 -1.77
C ASN A 198 -4.89 -12.04 -1.00
N PRO A 199 -4.60 -12.31 0.27
CA PRO A 199 -3.69 -11.50 1.08
C PRO A 199 -2.23 -11.38 0.60
N TYR A 200 -1.83 -11.99 -0.52
CA TYR A 200 -0.47 -11.87 -1.05
C TYR A 200 -0.15 -10.47 -1.57
N THR A 201 1.14 -10.14 -1.57
CA THR A 201 1.66 -8.89 -2.15
C THR A 201 1.27 -8.74 -3.63
N ALA A 202 0.95 -7.51 -4.04
CA ALA A 202 0.75 -7.18 -5.45
C ALA A 202 1.98 -7.49 -6.32
N MET A 203 3.17 -7.51 -5.72
CA MET A 203 4.41 -7.88 -6.40
C MET A 203 4.41 -9.34 -6.91
N HIS A 204 3.74 -10.26 -6.21
CA HIS A 204 3.60 -11.65 -6.63
C HIS A 204 2.90 -11.75 -7.99
N TYR A 205 1.76 -11.07 -8.11
CA TYR A 205 0.97 -11.03 -9.34
C TYR A 205 1.73 -10.35 -10.47
N LEU A 206 2.41 -9.25 -10.19
CA LEU A 206 3.25 -8.57 -11.18
C LEU A 206 4.35 -9.47 -11.74
N LEU A 207 5.05 -10.22 -10.88
CA LEU A 207 6.14 -11.09 -11.30
C LEU A 207 5.65 -12.30 -12.10
N ASN A 208 4.50 -12.88 -11.75
CA ASN A 208 3.98 -14.09 -12.40
C ASN A 208 3.12 -13.82 -13.62
N GLU A 209 2.23 -12.84 -13.54
CA GLU A 209 1.16 -12.63 -14.52
C GLU A 209 1.37 -11.35 -15.33
N GLY A 210 2.10 -10.40 -14.75
CA GLY A 210 2.45 -9.13 -15.38
C GLY A 210 1.45 -8.01 -15.13
N PRO A 211 1.78 -6.78 -15.56
CA PRO A 211 0.97 -5.59 -15.31
C PRO A 211 -0.49 -5.71 -15.74
N LYS A 212 -0.73 -6.13 -16.99
CA LYS A 212 -2.09 -6.18 -17.58
C LYS A 212 -3.00 -7.12 -16.79
N ALA A 213 -2.60 -8.37 -16.62
CA ALA A 213 -3.36 -9.37 -15.86
C ALA A 213 -3.52 -8.96 -14.38
N THR A 214 -2.50 -8.36 -13.79
CA THR A 214 -2.58 -7.89 -12.39
C THR A 214 -3.60 -6.76 -12.24
N ILE A 215 -3.66 -5.81 -13.18
CA ILE A 215 -4.66 -4.73 -13.18
C ILE A 215 -6.06 -5.30 -13.41
N GLU A 216 -6.21 -6.31 -14.27
CA GLU A 216 -7.51 -6.96 -14.50
C GLU A 216 -8.08 -7.59 -13.22
N ARG A 217 -7.24 -8.02 -12.28
CA ARG A 217 -7.66 -8.46 -10.93
C ARG A 217 -8.19 -7.33 -10.05
N LEU A 218 -7.82 -6.09 -10.32
CA LEU A 218 -8.31 -4.90 -9.62
C LEU A 218 -9.69 -4.45 -10.15
N ASN A 219 -10.15 -4.97 -11.30
CA ASN A 219 -11.17 -4.36 -12.13
C ASN A 219 -12.46 -3.96 -11.39
N ILE A 220 -12.51 -2.67 -11.10
CA ILE A 220 -13.71 -1.85 -11.07
C ILE A 220 -13.96 -1.38 -12.49
N LYS A 221 -15.22 -1.44 -12.94
CA LYS A 221 -15.64 -0.79 -14.18
C LYS A 221 -15.42 0.73 -14.04
N ARG A 222 -14.24 1.24 -14.39
CA ARG A 222 -14.05 2.67 -14.69
C ARG A 222 -13.74 2.77 -16.18
N GLY A 223 -14.67 3.39 -16.90
CA GLY A 223 -14.59 3.59 -18.33
C GLY A 223 -13.29 4.26 -18.75
N GLY A 224 -12.71 3.75 -19.83
CA GLY A 224 -11.71 4.42 -20.64
C GLY A 224 -10.32 4.54 -20.03
N ILE A 225 -9.49 3.51 -20.17
CA ILE A 225 -8.06 3.72 -20.41
C ILE A 225 -7.68 2.92 -21.67
N PRO A 226 -7.00 3.54 -22.66
CA PRO A 226 -6.62 2.87 -23.89
C PRO A 226 -5.62 1.76 -23.60
N ILE A 227 -5.85 0.61 -24.23
CA ILE A 227 -4.88 -0.48 -24.28
C ILE A 227 -3.63 0.07 -24.98
N ILE A 228 -2.54 0.23 -24.24
CA ILE A 228 -1.23 0.37 -24.87
C ILE A 228 -0.89 -1.01 -25.43
N ASN A 229 -1.12 -1.18 -26.71
CA ASN A 229 -0.62 -2.31 -27.48
C ASN A 229 0.91 -2.23 -27.46
N THR A 230 1.55 -3.05 -26.64
CA THR A 230 2.95 -3.42 -26.89
C THR A 230 2.94 -4.38 -28.07
N LYS A 231 3.48 -3.90 -29.20
CA LYS A 231 4.00 -4.76 -30.27
C LYS A 231 5.08 -5.68 -29.71
#